data_AF-V4LMU8-F1
#
_entry.id   AF-V4LMU8-F1
#
_cell.length_a   1.000
_cell.length_b   1.000
_cell.length_c   1.000
_cell.angle_alpha   90.00
_cell.angle_beta   90.00
_cell.angle_gamma   90.00
#
_symmetry.space_group_name_H-M   'P 1'
#
loop_
_entity.id
_entity.type
_entity.pdbx_description
1 polymer ?
#
loop_
_entity_poly.entity_id
_entity_poly.type
_entity_poly.pdbx_seq_one_letter_code
_entity_poly.pdbx_strand_id
1 'polypeptide(L)'
;PQYYYYDKVKISQPGIVSAAIYITGSNYTPDGLYYDAELVWGGGGNGASTQFVYLNSTLGLYYVNSSGKLTPMPSLYTFGSDTAEAAYNVHDSLVNGVPNADAGSEWLGVLTNNFNVYLISG
;
A
#
# COMPACT_ATOMS: atom_id res chain seq x y z
N PRO A 1 -7.53 -17.00 10.77
CA PRO A 1 -7.11 -16.75 9.35
C PRO A 1 -5.88 -17.58 8.91
N GLN A 2 -5.83 -17.99 7.63
CA GLN A 2 -4.62 -18.58 7.02
C GLN A 2 -3.79 -17.45 6.37
N TYR A 3 -2.53 -17.31 6.76
CA TYR A 3 -1.62 -16.33 6.19
C TYR A 3 -0.78 -16.98 5.09
N TYR A 4 -0.76 -16.36 3.91
CA TYR A 4 0.13 -16.73 2.82
C TYR A 4 1.30 -15.75 2.81
N TYR A 5 2.51 -16.28 3.06
CA TYR A 5 3.73 -15.51 2.96
C TYR A 5 4.26 -15.62 1.53
N TYR A 6 4.21 -14.51 0.79
CA TYR A 6 4.70 -14.45 -0.58
C TYR A 6 6.20 -14.16 -0.64
N ASP A 7 6.70 -13.33 0.28
CA ASP A 7 8.12 -12.99 0.36
C ASP A 7 8.55 -12.65 1.80
N LYS A 8 9.86 -12.69 2.05
CA LYS A 8 10.51 -12.25 3.28
C LYS A 8 11.83 -11.55 2.94
N VAL A 9 11.82 -10.23 3.01
CA VAL A 9 13.03 -9.41 2.88
C VAL A 9 13.72 -9.27 4.24
N LYS A 10 15.04 -9.47 4.28
CA LYS A 10 15.88 -9.18 5.45
C LYS A 10 16.92 -8.13 5.08
N ILE A 11 16.87 -6.99 5.76
CA ILE A 11 17.92 -5.96 5.68
C ILE A 11 18.90 -6.18 6.82
N SER A 12 20.18 -6.35 6.50
CA SER A 12 21.25 -6.54 7.49
C SER A 12 22.17 -5.33 7.50
N GLN A 13 22.23 -4.63 8.62
CA GLN A 13 23.14 -3.51 8.84
C GLN A 13 23.96 -3.77 10.12
N PRO A 14 25.27 -4.08 10.04
CA PRO A 14 26.09 -4.27 11.23
C PRO A 14 26.36 -2.97 11.97
N GLY A 15 26.63 -3.06 13.29
CA GLY A 15 27.12 -1.94 14.10
C GLY A 15 26.08 -0.86 14.47
N ILE A 16 24.80 -1.08 14.19
CA ILE A 16 23.73 -0.15 14.60
C ILE A 16 23.20 -0.45 16.00
N VAL A 17 22.84 0.61 16.72
CA VAL A 17 22.21 0.53 18.05
C VAL A 17 20.70 0.31 17.93
N SER A 18 20.08 0.91 16.92
CA SER A 18 18.64 0.80 16.64
C SER A 18 18.36 1.03 15.14
N ALA A 19 17.20 0.55 14.68
CA ALA A 19 16.66 0.80 13.35
C ALA A 19 15.15 0.98 13.43
N ALA A 20 14.59 1.69 12.45
CA ALA A 20 13.16 1.85 12.25
C ALA A 20 12.85 1.88 10.75
N ILE A 21 11.63 1.48 10.39
CA ILE A 21 11.04 1.81 9.09
C ILE A 21 10.34 3.16 9.27
N TYR A 22 10.72 4.15 8.48
CA TYR A 22 10.16 5.50 8.54
C TYR A 22 9.36 5.79 7.28
N ILE A 23 8.08 6.10 7.46
CA ILE A 23 7.11 6.37 6.39
C ILE A 23 6.42 7.70 6.71
N THR A 24 6.38 8.61 5.74
CA THR A 24 5.71 9.91 5.82
C THR A 24 5.32 10.41 4.44
N GLY A 25 4.12 11.00 4.33
CA GLY A 25 3.68 11.68 3.10
C GLY A 25 4.16 13.13 2.96
N SER A 26 4.99 13.63 3.88
CA SER A 26 5.39 15.04 3.92
C SER A 26 6.85 15.32 3.60
N ASN A 27 7.70 14.29 3.52
CA ASN A 27 9.13 14.44 3.29
C ASN A 27 9.60 13.48 2.20
N TYR A 28 10.61 13.91 1.46
CA TYR A 28 11.37 13.07 0.53
C TYR A 28 12.67 12.61 1.18
N THR A 29 13.23 11.51 0.69
CA THR A 29 14.61 11.09 0.97
C THR A 29 15.59 12.17 0.45
N PRO A 30 16.85 12.17 0.91
CA PRO A 30 17.87 13.10 0.39
C PRO A 30 18.06 13.05 -1.13
N ASP A 31 17.75 11.90 -1.76
CA ASP A 31 17.84 11.70 -3.20
C ASP A 31 16.53 12.07 -3.95
N GLY A 32 15.53 12.59 -3.24
CA GLY A 32 14.26 13.05 -3.82
C GLY A 32 13.20 11.96 -4.00
N LEU A 33 13.39 10.77 -3.42
CA LEU A 33 12.40 9.67 -3.45
C LEU A 33 11.40 9.79 -2.30
N TYR A 34 10.28 9.09 -2.37
CA TYR A 34 9.25 9.13 -1.32
C TYR A 34 9.67 8.32 -0.08
N TYR A 35 9.29 8.79 1.11
CA TYR A 35 9.29 7.98 2.33
C TYR A 35 7.94 7.26 2.45
N ASP A 36 7.64 6.35 1.55
CA ASP A 36 6.34 5.68 1.47
C ASP A 36 6.44 4.17 1.64
N ALA A 37 5.27 3.56 1.77
CA ALA A 37 5.08 2.14 1.61
C ALA A 37 3.80 1.97 0.81
N GLU A 38 3.90 1.29 -0.32
CA GLU A 38 2.84 1.23 -1.31
C GLU A 38 2.45 -0.23 -1.54
N LEU A 39 1.15 -0.46 -1.70
CA LEU A 39 0.62 -1.73 -2.17
C LEU A 39 -0.41 -1.39 -3.24
N VAL A 40 -0.09 -1.74 -4.48
CA VAL A 40 -0.83 -1.29 -5.67
C VAL A 40 -1.27 -2.48 -6.52
N TRP A 41 -2.26 -2.24 -7.38
CA TRP A 41 -2.51 -3.10 -8.53
C TRP A 41 -1.52 -2.76 -9.64
N GLY A 42 -0.95 -3.79 -10.27
CA GLY A 42 0.05 -3.63 -11.32
C GLY A 42 -0.06 -4.72 -12.39
N GLY A 43 0.60 -4.49 -13.53
CA GLY A 43 0.72 -5.48 -14.60
C GLY A 43 1.54 -6.71 -14.22
N GLY A 44 1.65 -7.66 -15.16
CA GLY A 44 2.26 -8.98 -14.92
C GLY A 44 3.78 -9.03 -14.78
N GLY A 45 4.45 -7.90 -14.52
CA GLY A 45 5.92 -7.79 -14.35
C GLY A 45 6.63 -7.02 -15.46
N ASN A 46 7.96 -6.88 -15.33
CA ASN A 46 8.86 -6.19 -16.27
C ASN A 46 8.46 -4.72 -16.53
N GLY A 47 7.91 -4.04 -15.52
CA GLY A 47 7.46 -2.67 -15.66
C GLY A 47 6.18 -2.50 -16.47
N ALA A 48 5.41 -3.58 -16.68
CA ALA A 48 4.19 -3.52 -17.45
C ALA A 48 3.11 -2.70 -16.73
N SER A 49 2.45 -1.84 -17.50
CA SER A 49 1.17 -1.25 -17.11
C SER A 49 0.02 -2.14 -17.56
N THR A 50 -1.05 -2.21 -16.76
CA THR A 50 -2.26 -2.97 -17.12
C THR A 50 -3.53 -2.14 -16.98
N GLN A 51 -4.58 -2.60 -17.66
CA GLN A 51 -5.96 -2.20 -17.40
C GLN A 51 -6.76 -3.41 -16.95
N PHE A 52 -7.74 -3.19 -16.09
CA PHE A 52 -8.67 -4.21 -15.68
C PHE A 52 -9.93 -4.16 -16.54
N VAL A 53 -10.31 -5.29 -17.15
CA VAL A 53 -11.64 -5.44 -17.78
C VAL A 53 -12.70 -5.57 -16.68
N TYR A 54 -12.38 -6.31 -15.63
CA TYR A 54 -13.18 -6.46 -14.43
C TYR A 54 -12.25 -6.41 -13.22
N LEU A 55 -12.61 -5.58 -12.24
CA LEU A 55 -11.97 -5.50 -10.93
C LEU A 55 -13.09 -5.34 -9.90
N ASN A 56 -13.01 -6.12 -8.83
CA ASN A 56 -13.79 -5.98 -7.62
C ASN A 56 -12.90 -6.52 -6.51
N SER A 57 -12.24 -5.62 -5.80
CA SER A 57 -11.20 -5.99 -4.84
C SER A 57 -11.21 -5.05 -3.65
N THR A 58 -10.75 -5.55 -2.52
CA THR A 58 -10.43 -4.73 -1.35
C THR A 58 -8.95 -4.93 -1.04
N LEU A 59 -8.24 -3.82 -0.81
CA LEU A 59 -6.80 -3.83 -0.55
C LEU A 59 -6.51 -2.89 0.61
N GLY A 60 -5.68 -3.34 1.54
CA GLY A 60 -5.30 -2.55 2.70
C GLY A 60 -3.88 -2.86 3.13
N LEU A 61 -3.14 -1.83 3.51
CA LEU A 61 -1.78 -1.93 4.00
C LEU A 61 -1.76 -1.84 5.53
N TYR A 62 -1.05 -2.79 6.16
CA TYR A 62 -0.94 -2.90 7.61
C TYR A 62 0.51 -3.09 8.01
N TYR A 63 0.85 -2.67 9.22
CA TYR A 63 2.15 -2.89 9.84
C TYR A 63 2.00 -3.40 11.27
N VAL A 64 3.01 -4.10 11.78
CA VAL A 64 3.06 -4.47 13.19
C VAL A 64 3.84 -3.39 13.93
N ASN A 65 3.19 -2.72 14.87
CA ASN A 65 3.82 -1.65 15.64
C ASN A 65 4.73 -2.20 16.77
N SER A 66 5.37 -1.30 17.51
CA SER A 66 6.32 -1.66 18.58
C SER A 66 5.71 -2.48 19.73
N SER A 67 4.38 -2.44 19.92
CA SER A 67 3.69 -3.29 20.91
C SER A 67 3.28 -4.66 20.36
N GLY A 68 3.66 -4.99 19.12
CA GLY A 68 3.30 -6.24 18.46
C GLY A 68 1.88 -6.23 17.88
N LYS A 69 1.19 -5.08 17.86
CA LYS A 69 -0.17 -4.97 17.35
C LYS A 69 -0.17 -4.68 15.85
N LEU A 70 -0.92 -5.48 15.09
CA LEU A 70 -1.25 -5.18 13.70
C LEU A 70 -2.06 -3.89 13.63
N THR A 71 -1.58 -2.92 12.86
CA THR A 71 -2.10 -1.56 12.77
C THR A 71 -2.29 -1.19 11.30
N PRO A 72 -3.49 -0.73 10.88
CA PRO A 72 -3.70 -0.22 9.53
C PRO A 72 -2.87 1.05 9.30
N MET A 73 -2.38 1.25 8.08
CA MET A 73 -1.87 2.57 7.68
C MET A 73 -3.04 3.57 7.63
N PRO A 74 -2.98 4.70 8.34
CA PRO A 74 -4.13 5.59 8.49
C PRO A 74 -4.50 6.32 7.19
N SER A 75 -3.49 6.63 6.38
CA SER A 75 -3.67 7.31 5.10
C SER A 75 -3.65 6.31 3.94
N LEU A 76 -4.69 6.34 3.12
CA LEU A 76 -4.78 5.60 1.87
C LEU A 76 -4.79 6.59 0.70
N TYR A 77 -3.99 6.32 -0.31
CA TYR A 77 -3.91 7.07 -1.55
C TYR A 77 -4.36 6.16 -2.69
N THR A 78 -4.99 6.74 -3.70
CA THR A 78 -5.54 6.04 -4.87
C THR A 78 -4.52 5.91 -6.00
N PHE A 79 -3.24 6.02 -5.67
CA PHE A 79 -2.13 5.98 -6.61
C PHE A 79 -0.87 5.47 -5.92
N GLY A 80 0.04 4.95 -6.74
CA GLY A 80 1.44 4.73 -6.37
C GLY A 80 2.34 5.74 -7.09
N SER A 81 3.49 6.09 -6.51
CA SER A 81 4.36 7.16 -7.02
C SER A 81 5.62 6.66 -7.73
N ASP A 82 6.22 5.54 -7.27
CA ASP A 82 7.46 4.98 -7.83
C ASP A 82 7.42 3.43 -7.87
N THR A 83 6.32 2.89 -8.38
CA THR A 83 6.11 1.45 -8.48
C THR A 83 6.75 0.88 -9.74
N ALA A 84 7.28 -0.35 -9.67
CA ALA A 84 7.86 -1.00 -10.84
C ALA A 84 6.78 -1.23 -11.92
N GLU A 85 5.67 -1.89 -11.55
CA GLU A 85 4.49 -2.06 -12.40
C GLU A 85 3.41 -1.02 -12.06
N ALA A 86 2.49 -0.81 -13.01
CA ALA A 86 1.39 0.14 -12.84
C ALA A 86 0.05 -0.43 -13.30
N ALA A 87 -1.03 0.21 -12.88
CA ALA A 87 -2.35 0.04 -13.46
C ALA A 87 -2.95 1.41 -13.78
N TYR A 88 -3.72 1.46 -14.85
CA TYR A 88 -4.61 2.58 -15.16
C TYR A 88 -6.03 2.00 -15.22
N ASN A 89 -7.04 2.85 -15.02
CA ASN A 89 -8.45 2.49 -14.88
C ASN A 89 -8.88 1.86 -13.54
N VAL A 90 -8.09 2.04 -12.48
CA VAL A 90 -8.51 1.64 -11.13
C VAL A 90 -9.25 2.80 -10.47
N HIS A 91 -10.52 2.58 -10.14
CA HIS A 91 -11.34 3.51 -9.37
C HIS A 91 -11.45 3.02 -7.93
N ASP A 92 -10.90 3.79 -7.00
CA ASP A 92 -10.98 3.49 -5.57
C ASP A 92 -12.09 4.31 -4.90
N SER A 93 -12.82 3.66 -3.99
CA SER A 93 -13.84 4.27 -3.16
C SER A 93 -13.88 3.65 -1.76
N LEU A 94 -14.58 4.31 -0.83
CA LEU A 94 -14.87 3.74 0.49
C LEU A 94 -16.32 3.29 0.55
N VAL A 95 -16.53 1.99 0.81
CA VAL A 95 -17.84 1.41 1.08
C VAL A 95 -17.89 1.07 2.57
N ASN A 96 -18.59 1.87 3.38
CA ASN A 96 -18.65 1.71 4.84
C ASN A 96 -17.27 1.65 5.52
N GLY A 97 -16.31 2.44 5.03
CA GLY A 97 -14.93 2.49 5.56
C GLY A 97 -14.00 1.41 5.03
N VAL A 98 -14.51 0.46 4.23
CA VAL A 98 -13.70 -0.54 3.51
C VAL A 98 -13.27 0.04 2.16
N PRO A 99 -11.97 0.06 1.84
CA PRO A 99 -11.49 0.44 0.52
C PRO A 99 -11.93 -0.62 -0.50
N ASN A 100 -12.60 -0.15 -1.56
CA ASN A 100 -13.04 -0.96 -2.68
C ASN A 100 -12.46 -0.40 -3.97
N ALA A 101 -11.93 -1.29 -4.81
CA ALA A 101 -11.40 -0.97 -6.12
C ALA A 101 -12.23 -1.65 -7.21
N ASP A 102 -12.63 -0.86 -8.21
CA ASP A 102 -13.36 -1.29 -9.39
C ASP A 102 -12.66 -0.79 -10.66
N ALA A 103 -12.97 -1.42 -11.80
CA ALA A 103 -12.51 -0.91 -13.08
C ALA A 103 -13.35 0.32 -13.47
N GLY A 104 -12.70 1.45 -13.74
CA GLY A 104 -13.39 2.71 -13.98
C GLY A 104 -12.48 3.90 -14.22
N SER A 105 -13.02 5.11 -14.04
CA SER A 105 -12.23 6.33 -14.10
C SER A 105 -11.46 6.53 -12.80
N GLU A 106 -10.14 6.58 -12.93
CA GLU A 106 -9.25 6.86 -11.82
C GLU A 106 -9.41 8.28 -11.30
N TRP A 107 -9.21 8.44 -10.00
CA TRP A 107 -9.04 9.72 -9.34
C TRP A 107 -7.76 9.60 -8.52
N LEU A 108 -6.80 10.49 -8.70
CA LEU A 108 -5.50 10.42 -8.02
C LEU A 108 -5.48 11.41 -6.86
N GLY A 109 -5.52 10.91 -5.63
CA GLY A 109 -5.52 11.72 -4.44
C GLY A 109 -5.59 10.91 -3.15
N VAL A 110 -5.94 11.59 -2.06
CA VAL A 110 -6.11 10.97 -0.75
C VAL A 110 -7.51 10.37 -0.63
N LEU A 111 -7.62 9.04 -0.57
CA LEU A 111 -8.88 8.36 -0.34
C LEU A 111 -9.41 8.64 1.08
N THR A 112 -8.53 8.52 2.08
CA THR A 112 -8.82 8.82 3.49
C THR A 112 -7.54 8.97 4.31
N ASN A 113 -7.61 9.72 5.41
CA ASN A 113 -6.57 9.79 6.44
C ASN A 113 -7.00 9.11 7.76
N ASN A 114 -8.07 8.32 7.72
CA ASN A 114 -8.66 7.65 8.89
C ASN A 114 -9.04 6.20 8.58
N PHE A 115 -8.20 5.49 7.82
CA PHE A 115 -8.40 4.05 7.61
C PHE A 115 -8.12 3.29 8.91
N ASN A 116 -9.13 2.55 9.37
CA ASN A 116 -9.10 1.85 10.66
C ASN A 116 -9.80 0.48 10.62
N VAL A 117 -10.07 -0.03 9.41
CA VAL A 117 -10.75 -1.32 9.20
C VAL A 117 -9.70 -2.42 8.99
N TYR A 118 -9.98 -3.61 9.52
CA TYR A 118 -9.20 -4.82 9.25
C TYR A 118 -9.95 -5.67 8.22
N LEU A 119 -9.37 -5.80 7.04
CA LEU A 119 -9.91 -6.63 5.94
C LEU A 119 -9.69 -8.13 6.15
N ILE A 120 -8.80 -8.48 7.08
CA ILE A 120 -8.57 -9.86 7.50
C ILE A 120 -9.43 -10.16 8.73
N SER A 121 -10.32 -11.17 8.62
CA SER A 121 -11.03 -11.70 9.78
C SER A 121 -10.07 -12.57 10.60
N GLY A 122 -10.01 -12.32 11.92
CA GLY A 122 -9.39 -13.21 12.91
C GLY A 122 -9.86 -14.65 12.76
#